data_AF-A0A953Q3S1-F1
#
_entry.id   AF-A0A953Q3S1-F1
#
_cell.length_a   1.000
_cell.length_b   1.000
_cell.length_c   1.000
_cell.angle_alpha   90.00
_cell.angle_beta   90.00
_cell.angle_gamma   90.00
#
_symmetry.space_group_name_H-M   'P 1'
#
loop_
_entity.id
_entity.type
_entity.pdbx_description
1 polymer ?
#
loop_
_entity_poly.entity_id
_entity_poly.type
_entity_poly.pdbx_seq_one_letter_code
_entity_poly.pdbx_strand_id
1 'polypeptide(L)'
;MIKKTWFSNLFDVAVRVLADLVTVHVAMLFALLFEALKLKAVPTQSVSTYLTSLRSYYVNVFLPLSTLFPCACAISGLYTRTWRGTAMFLKLRRAAVTAVVSVLGLVIISAVLYPSDALPPYSTAAAFAILVVIATPGVRWLKYWAFESERAHRYPTEPPVPETILVVGGAGYIGSIVTRKLLDRGYRVRVLDSLVYGASPIEEIVRHPRFKFLRGDCRNIQDVVRAMTGVRAIVHLAAIVGDPACDRDHKTAREINYAATRMMIEIAKGEGVRRFVFASSCSVYGASDELMTEDSEVSPVSLYAKTKVDSEKELLTAMGDGFHPTILRFSTIFGLSPRPRFDLVVNLLTAKAMKDGVVTIFNGEQWRPFLHVGDAAESIIRVLEAPVEVVGGQTYNVGDDGLNYTLGDLARRINDVFPDTRIEHVHNSDRRNYRVSFRKIKTELGFFCSKTLEDGIKELKVAFENGLIMDYHLPLYSNVKFLQQYGSPLQQDEVGAQVMAALAQRAEVPELVKVFSAEAGD
;
A
#
# COMPACT_ATOMS: atom_id res chain seq x y z
N MET A 1 5.80 -22.32 -17.79
CA MET A 1 5.32 -21.90 -16.44
C MET A 1 3.78 -21.76 -16.31
N ILE A 2 3.02 -21.61 -17.40
CA ILE A 2 1.55 -21.35 -17.38
C ILE A 2 0.70 -22.58 -16.97
N LYS A 3 1.16 -23.81 -17.23
CA LYS A 3 0.42 -25.04 -16.86
C LYS A 3 0.45 -25.36 -15.36
N LYS A 4 1.53 -25.01 -14.66
CA LYS A 4 1.73 -25.35 -13.23
C LYS A 4 0.81 -24.54 -12.31
N THR A 5 0.50 -23.30 -12.69
CA THR A 5 -0.43 -22.40 -11.98
C THR A 5 -1.90 -22.78 -12.22
N TRP A 6 -2.25 -23.34 -13.38
CA TRP A 6 -3.64 -23.72 -13.68
C TRP A 6 -4.07 -24.97 -12.90
N PHE A 7 -3.22 -25.99 -12.86
CA PHE A 7 -3.49 -27.22 -12.08
C PHE A 7 -3.58 -26.98 -10.57
N SER A 8 -2.70 -26.14 -10.01
CA SER A 8 -2.78 -25.77 -8.59
C SER A 8 -4.07 -25.02 -8.26
N ASN A 9 -4.56 -24.19 -9.19
CA ASN A 9 -5.80 -23.44 -8.99
C ASN A 9 -7.03 -24.35 -9.03
N LEU A 10 -7.05 -25.33 -9.94
CA LEU A 10 -8.16 -26.28 -10.03
C LEU A 10 -8.22 -27.18 -8.78
N PHE A 11 -7.06 -27.60 -8.27
CA PHE A 11 -6.97 -28.39 -7.04
C PHE A 11 -7.49 -27.63 -5.82
N ASP A 12 -7.07 -26.37 -5.64
CA ASP A 12 -7.54 -25.51 -4.55
C ASP A 12 -9.06 -25.30 -4.56
N VAL A 13 -9.65 -25.13 -5.75
CA VAL A 13 -11.09 -24.99 -5.91
C VAL A 13 -11.80 -26.32 -5.61
N ALA A 14 -11.27 -27.43 -6.11
CA ALA A 14 -11.84 -28.76 -5.87
C ALA A 14 -11.89 -29.11 -4.36
N VAL A 15 -10.82 -28.79 -3.61
CA VAL A 15 -10.78 -29.01 -2.15
C VAL A 15 -11.84 -28.18 -1.43
N ARG A 16 -12.08 -26.94 -1.86
CA ARG A 16 -13.12 -26.07 -1.25
C ARG A 16 -14.53 -26.56 -1.53
N VAL A 17 -14.77 -26.99 -2.77
CA VAL A 17 -16.03 -27.61 -3.18
C VAL A 17 -16.31 -28.84 -2.34
N LEU A 18 -15.31 -29.70 -2.16
CA LEU A 18 -15.43 -30.91 -1.35
C LEU A 18 -15.72 -30.58 0.12
N ALA A 19 -15.04 -29.60 0.70
CA ALA A 19 -15.25 -29.19 2.09
C ALA A 19 -16.66 -28.62 2.35
N ASP A 20 -17.18 -27.81 1.43
CA ASP A 20 -18.55 -27.29 1.52
C ASP A 20 -19.57 -28.44 1.39
N LEU A 21 -19.35 -29.37 0.46
CA LEU A 21 -20.21 -30.54 0.29
C LEU A 21 -20.24 -31.39 1.57
N VAL A 22 -19.07 -31.69 2.17
CA VAL A 22 -18.97 -32.40 3.45
C VAL A 22 -19.74 -31.66 4.55
N THR A 23 -19.59 -30.33 4.64
CA THR A 23 -20.28 -29.51 5.64
C THR A 23 -21.81 -29.65 5.52
N VAL A 24 -22.33 -29.62 4.31
CA VAL A 24 -23.76 -29.78 4.00
C VAL A 24 -24.25 -31.19 4.39
N HIS A 25 -23.49 -32.24 4.06
CA HIS A 25 -23.85 -33.61 4.42
C HIS A 25 -23.83 -33.85 5.94
N VAL A 26 -22.82 -33.33 6.63
CA VAL A 26 -22.73 -33.40 8.09
C VAL A 26 -23.93 -32.72 8.75
N ALA A 27 -24.31 -31.52 8.28
CA ALA A 27 -25.49 -30.82 8.77
C ALA A 27 -26.78 -31.65 8.62
N MET A 28 -26.97 -32.34 7.48
CA MET A 28 -28.13 -33.19 7.27
C MET A 28 -28.12 -34.44 8.15
N LEU A 29 -26.97 -35.10 8.29
CA LEU A 29 -26.85 -36.28 9.17
C LEU A 29 -27.15 -35.92 10.62
N PHE A 30 -26.71 -34.75 11.10
CA PHE A 30 -27.07 -34.26 12.43
C PHE A 30 -28.56 -33.95 12.57
N ALA A 31 -29.19 -33.36 11.55
CA ALA A 31 -30.63 -33.12 11.54
C ALA A 31 -31.44 -34.42 11.63
N LEU A 32 -31.05 -35.45 10.86
CA LEU A 32 -31.66 -36.77 10.89
C LEU A 32 -31.41 -37.50 12.22
N LEU A 33 -30.22 -37.37 12.79
CA LEU A 33 -29.89 -37.94 14.10
C LEU A 33 -30.73 -37.30 15.21
N PHE A 34 -30.86 -35.98 15.21
CA PHE A 34 -31.70 -35.27 16.17
C PHE A 34 -33.15 -35.75 16.10
N GLU A 35 -33.66 -35.97 14.90
CA GLU A 35 -35.01 -36.48 14.71
C GLU A 35 -35.14 -37.94 15.17
N ALA A 36 -34.16 -38.80 14.88
CA ALA A 36 -34.12 -40.16 15.39
C ALA A 36 -34.06 -40.23 16.93
N LEU A 37 -33.39 -39.28 17.59
CA LEU A 37 -33.28 -39.22 19.05
C LEU A 37 -34.58 -38.80 19.76
N LYS A 38 -35.52 -38.17 19.05
CA LYS A 38 -36.86 -37.86 19.59
C LYS A 38 -37.73 -39.09 19.80
N LEU A 39 -37.34 -40.26 19.28
CA LEU A 39 -38.08 -41.52 19.38
C LEU A 39 -38.10 -42.16 20.79
N LYS A 40 -37.78 -41.41 21.86
CA LYS A 40 -37.77 -41.90 23.25
C LYS A 40 -39.13 -42.37 23.80
N ALA A 41 -40.20 -42.37 22.99
CA ALA A 41 -41.56 -42.74 23.43
C ALA A 41 -42.37 -43.60 22.44
N VAL A 42 -41.73 -44.29 21.48
CA VAL A 42 -42.44 -45.02 20.41
C VAL A 42 -42.15 -46.53 20.46
N PRO A 43 -43.16 -47.42 20.26
CA PRO A 43 -42.97 -48.88 20.28
C PRO A 43 -41.89 -49.37 19.30
N THR A 44 -41.11 -50.37 19.71
CA THR A 44 -39.97 -50.94 18.98
C THR A 44 -40.27 -51.40 17.54
N GLN A 45 -41.51 -51.80 17.24
CA GLN A 45 -41.94 -52.16 15.87
C GLN A 45 -42.04 -50.99 14.88
N SER A 46 -42.10 -49.72 15.35
CA SER A 46 -42.17 -48.55 14.45
C SER A 46 -40.80 -47.94 14.15
N VAL A 47 -39.77 -48.28 14.93
CA VAL A 47 -38.45 -47.63 14.86
C VAL A 47 -37.71 -48.03 13.59
N SER A 48 -37.78 -49.30 13.17
CA SER A 48 -37.12 -49.81 11.96
C SER A 48 -37.70 -49.19 10.68
N THR A 49 -39.02 -49.09 10.58
CA THR A 49 -39.72 -48.46 9.46
C THR A 49 -39.36 -46.98 9.36
N TYR A 50 -39.29 -46.29 10.50
CA TYR A 50 -38.93 -44.89 10.56
C TYR A 50 -37.48 -44.62 10.11
N LEU A 51 -36.53 -45.41 10.63
CA LEU A 51 -35.12 -45.32 10.21
C LEU A 51 -34.93 -45.63 8.71
N THR A 52 -35.72 -46.57 8.18
CA THR A 52 -35.73 -46.90 6.75
C THR A 52 -36.23 -45.72 5.91
N SER A 53 -37.25 -45.01 6.37
CA SER A 53 -37.74 -43.78 5.72
C SER A 53 -36.69 -42.67 5.70
N LEU A 54 -36.02 -42.41 6.84
CA LEU A 54 -34.94 -41.42 6.92
C LEU A 54 -33.77 -41.76 5.99
N ARG A 55 -33.38 -43.05 5.93
CA ARG A 55 -32.35 -43.52 5.00
C ARG A 55 -32.77 -43.32 3.54
N SER A 56 -34.01 -43.67 3.21
CA SER A 56 -34.55 -43.50 1.86
C SER A 56 -34.52 -42.04 1.44
N TYR A 57 -34.95 -41.13 2.32
CA TYR A 57 -34.87 -39.69 2.09
C TYR A 57 -33.43 -39.23 1.82
N TYR A 58 -32.47 -39.63 2.65
CA TYR A 58 -31.08 -39.22 2.48
C TYR A 58 -30.51 -39.66 1.13
N VAL A 59 -30.72 -40.93 0.76
CA VAL A 59 -30.14 -41.52 -0.46
C VAL A 59 -30.84 -41.04 -1.72
N ASN A 60 -32.18 -41.03 -1.72
CA ASN A 60 -32.97 -40.85 -2.93
C ASN A 60 -33.35 -39.38 -3.20
N VAL A 61 -33.35 -38.54 -2.16
CA VAL A 61 -33.76 -37.13 -2.25
C VAL A 61 -32.61 -36.18 -1.95
N PHE A 62 -32.03 -36.28 -0.75
CA PHE A 62 -31.03 -35.30 -0.31
C PHE A 62 -29.70 -35.41 -1.06
N LEU A 63 -29.17 -36.63 -1.22
CA LEU A 63 -27.89 -36.86 -1.87
C LEU A 63 -27.81 -36.25 -3.28
N PRO A 64 -28.75 -36.49 -4.22
CA PRO A 64 -28.70 -35.87 -5.54
C PRO A 64 -28.84 -34.33 -5.47
N LEU A 65 -29.74 -33.83 -4.62
CA LEU A 65 -30.00 -32.39 -4.52
C LEU A 65 -28.91 -31.61 -3.76
N SER A 66 -28.09 -32.28 -2.94
CA SER A 66 -26.98 -31.65 -2.20
C SER A 66 -25.95 -30.97 -3.12
N THR A 67 -25.87 -31.41 -4.38
CA THR A 67 -25.00 -30.83 -5.42
C THR A 67 -25.37 -29.38 -5.79
N LEU A 68 -26.59 -28.94 -5.47
CA LEU A 68 -27.03 -27.56 -5.66
C LEU A 68 -26.22 -26.57 -4.82
N PHE A 69 -25.72 -26.99 -3.65
CA PHE A 69 -24.98 -26.11 -2.75
C PHE A 69 -23.63 -25.68 -3.33
N PRO A 70 -22.74 -26.58 -3.80
CA PRO A 70 -21.55 -26.18 -4.55
C PRO A 70 -21.84 -25.32 -5.78
N CYS A 71 -22.90 -25.62 -6.53
CA CYS A 71 -23.30 -24.82 -7.69
C CYS A 71 -23.67 -23.38 -7.29
N ALA A 72 -24.48 -23.22 -6.25
CA ALA A 72 -24.84 -21.91 -5.70
C ALA A 72 -23.61 -21.16 -5.17
N CYS A 73 -22.69 -21.85 -4.50
CA CYS A 73 -21.41 -21.29 -4.05
C CYS A 73 -20.52 -20.84 -5.22
N ALA A 74 -20.50 -21.58 -6.33
CA ALA A 74 -19.77 -21.21 -7.53
C ALA A 74 -20.36 -19.95 -8.18
N ILE A 75 -21.69 -19.91 -8.37
CA ILE A 75 -22.42 -18.77 -8.95
C ILE A 75 -22.28 -17.53 -8.05
N SER A 76 -22.38 -17.72 -6.74
CA SER A 76 -22.16 -16.64 -5.78
C SER A 76 -20.68 -16.26 -5.69
N GLY A 77 -19.76 -16.84 -6.46
CA GLY A 77 -18.36 -16.45 -6.49
C GLY A 77 -17.61 -16.75 -5.19
N LEU A 78 -18.11 -17.65 -4.33
CA LEU A 78 -17.41 -18.07 -3.12
C LEU A 78 -16.11 -18.84 -3.41
N TYR A 79 -15.95 -19.34 -4.64
CA TYR A 79 -14.76 -20.03 -5.10
C TYR A 79 -13.79 -19.17 -5.92
N THR A 80 -14.13 -17.92 -6.25
CA THR A 80 -13.27 -17.06 -7.10
C THR A 80 -12.16 -16.36 -6.30
N ARG A 81 -11.01 -16.14 -6.96
CA ARG A 81 -9.77 -15.64 -6.32
C ARG A 81 -9.73 -14.12 -6.13
N THR A 82 -10.71 -13.39 -6.66
CA THR A 82 -10.86 -11.92 -6.55
C THR A 82 -11.11 -11.42 -5.12
N TRP A 83 -11.12 -12.32 -4.12
CA TRP A 83 -11.48 -12.05 -2.73
C TRP A 83 -10.29 -11.98 -1.75
N ARG A 84 -9.05 -11.92 -2.27
CA ARG A 84 -7.86 -11.54 -1.50
C ARG A 84 -7.93 -10.02 -1.26
N GLY A 85 -8.62 -9.58 -0.21
CA GLY A 85 -8.71 -8.16 0.18
C GLY A 85 -10.07 -7.75 0.77
N THR A 86 -11.14 -8.53 0.55
CA THR A 86 -12.47 -8.19 1.07
C THR A 86 -12.60 -8.50 2.56
N ALA A 87 -13.22 -7.58 3.32
CA ALA A 87 -13.43 -7.71 4.76
C ALA A 87 -14.14 -9.02 5.12
N MET A 88 -13.70 -9.66 6.23
CA MET A 88 -14.21 -10.96 6.69
C MET A 88 -15.74 -10.99 6.81
N PHE A 89 -16.34 -9.91 7.33
CA PHE A 89 -17.78 -9.79 7.49
C PHE A 89 -18.55 -9.98 6.17
N LEU A 90 -18.04 -9.44 5.06
CA LEU A 90 -18.66 -9.60 3.74
C LEU A 90 -18.60 -11.05 3.26
N LYS A 91 -17.53 -11.78 3.58
CA LYS A 91 -17.37 -13.21 3.25
C LYS A 91 -18.38 -14.06 4.02
N LEU A 92 -18.55 -13.79 5.31
CA LEU A 92 -19.52 -14.48 6.16
C LEU A 92 -20.96 -14.20 5.72
N ARG A 93 -21.30 -12.93 5.47
CA ARG A 93 -22.64 -12.53 4.98
C ARG A 93 -22.97 -13.24 3.68
N ARG A 94 -22.05 -13.26 2.71
CA ARG A 94 -22.29 -13.89 1.40
C ARG A 94 -22.41 -15.41 1.51
N ALA A 95 -21.62 -16.04 2.37
CA ALA A 95 -21.75 -17.47 2.68
C ALA A 95 -23.12 -17.79 3.30
N ALA A 96 -23.58 -16.99 4.27
CA ALA A 96 -24.89 -17.14 4.88
C ALA A 96 -26.03 -16.97 3.86
N VAL A 97 -25.99 -15.91 3.04
CA VAL A 97 -26.98 -15.68 1.97
C VAL A 97 -27.00 -16.85 0.98
N THR A 98 -25.83 -17.33 0.56
CA THR A 98 -25.75 -18.48 -0.37
C THR A 98 -26.35 -19.74 0.25
N ALA A 99 -26.09 -20.00 1.54
CA ALA A 99 -26.67 -21.14 2.25
C ALA A 99 -28.21 -21.03 2.32
N VAL A 100 -28.75 -19.85 2.65
CA VAL A 100 -30.21 -19.62 2.67
C VAL A 100 -30.84 -19.86 1.31
N VAL A 101 -30.27 -19.30 0.24
CA VAL A 101 -30.76 -19.49 -1.14
C VAL A 101 -30.71 -20.97 -1.54
N SER A 102 -29.65 -21.69 -1.16
CA SER A 102 -29.50 -23.11 -1.47
C SER A 102 -30.52 -23.98 -0.73
N VAL A 103 -30.83 -23.65 0.53
CA VAL A 103 -31.89 -24.33 1.31
C VAL A 103 -33.26 -24.08 0.71
N LEU A 104 -33.58 -22.84 0.34
CA LEU A 104 -34.85 -22.52 -0.31
C LEU A 104 -34.99 -23.26 -1.65
N GLY A 105 -33.92 -23.29 -2.45
CA GLY A 105 -33.87 -24.06 -3.69
C GLY A 105 -34.10 -25.55 -3.45
N LEU A 106 -33.46 -26.12 -2.44
CA LEU A 106 -33.65 -27.53 -2.04
C LEU A 106 -35.12 -27.82 -1.69
N VAL A 107 -35.75 -26.97 -0.87
CA VAL A 107 -37.15 -27.16 -0.45
C VAL A 107 -38.11 -27.08 -1.64
N ILE A 108 -37.95 -26.08 -2.50
CA ILE A 108 -38.79 -25.90 -3.69
C ILE A 108 -38.64 -27.08 -4.65
N ILE A 109 -37.40 -27.46 -4.97
CA ILE A 109 -37.13 -28.57 -5.90
C ILE A 109 -37.62 -29.90 -5.32
N SER A 110 -37.42 -30.12 -4.01
CA SER A 110 -37.92 -31.32 -3.33
C SER A 110 -39.44 -31.40 -3.35
N ALA A 111 -40.15 -30.27 -3.19
CA ALA A 111 -41.62 -30.22 -3.23
C ALA A 111 -42.19 -30.44 -4.64
N VAL A 112 -41.43 -30.10 -5.69
CA VAL A 112 -41.83 -30.30 -7.09
C VAL A 112 -41.55 -31.72 -7.58
N LEU A 113 -40.38 -32.27 -7.22
CA LEU A 113 -39.90 -33.54 -7.78
C LEU A 113 -40.33 -34.79 -6.99
N TYR A 114 -40.66 -34.65 -5.70
CA TYR A 114 -40.94 -35.79 -4.84
C TYR A 114 -42.35 -35.69 -4.21
N PRO A 115 -43.17 -36.76 -4.26
CA PRO A 115 -44.49 -36.79 -3.63
C PRO A 115 -44.42 -36.61 -2.10
N SER A 116 -45.52 -36.16 -1.49
CA SER A 116 -45.64 -35.79 -0.07
C SER A 116 -45.14 -36.84 0.93
N ASP A 117 -45.17 -38.12 0.56
CA ASP A 117 -44.79 -39.24 1.45
C ASP A 117 -43.27 -39.46 1.55
N ALA A 118 -42.49 -38.79 0.70
CA ALA A 118 -41.03 -38.88 0.67
C ALA A 118 -40.32 -37.66 1.30
N LEU A 119 -41.07 -36.66 1.76
CA LEU A 119 -40.50 -35.46 2.38
C LEU A 119 -40.16 -35.72 3.85
N PRO A 120 -39.06 -35.14 4.35
CA PRO A 120 -38.69 -35.30 5.74
C PRO A 120 -39.68 -34.51 6.62
N PRO A 121 -39.81 -34.87 7.90
CA PRO A 121 -40.59 -34.07 8.84
C PRO A 121 -40.13 -32.61 8.84
N TYR A 122 -41.07 -31.66 8.99
CA TYR A 122 -40.76 -30.21 9.03
C TYR A 122 -39.67 -29.87 10.07
N SER A 123 -39.64 -30.59 11.18
CA SER A 123 -38.60 -30.53 12.21
C SER A 123 -37.20 -30.82 11.67
N THR A 124 -37.06 -31.81 10.78
CA THR A 124 -35.79 -32.19 10.16
C THR A 124 -35.35 -31.13 9.15
N ALA A 125 -36.27 -30.66 8.30
CA ALA A 125 -35.99 -29.61 7.33
C ALA A 125 -35.57 -28.29 8.00
N ALA A 126 -36.27 -27.90 9.08
CA ALA A 126 -35.93 -26.73 9.87
C ALA A 126 -34.58 -26.88 10.58
N ALA A 127 -34.31 -28.04 11.20
CA ALA A 127 -33.03 -28.32 11.85
C ALA A 127 -31.87 -28.25 10.84
N PHE A 128 -32.03 -28.85 9.66
CA PHE A 128 -31.04 -28.79 8.59
C PHE A 128 -30.80 -27.34 8.12
N ALA A 129 -31.86 -26.58 7.87
CA ALA A 129 -31.77 -25.19 7.43
C ALA A 129 -30.96 -24.34 8.42
N ILE A 130 -31.24 -24.48 9.72
CA ILE A 130 -30.50 -23.77 10.78
C ILE A 130 -29.04 -24.20 10.78
N LEU A 131 -28.78 -25.52 10.78
CA LEU A 131 -27.42 -26.06 10.86
C LEU A 131 -26.57 -25.62 9.67
N VAL A 132 -27.08 -25.67 8.44
CA VAL A 132 -26.29 -25.33 7.25
C VAL A 132 -26.05 -23.82 7.12
N VAL A 133 -27.02 -22.99 7.51
CA VAL A 133 -26.87 -21.52 7.51
C VAL A 133 -25.86 -21.06 8.57
N ILE A 134 -25.72 -21.79 9.67
CA ILE A 134 -24.68 -21.53 10.69
C ILE A 134 -23.33 -22.14 10.27
N ALA A 135 -23.32 -23.40 9.82
CA ALA A 135 -22.08 -24.13 9.54
C ALA A 135 -21.32 -23.57 8.33
N THR A 136 -22.01 -23.13 7.27
CA THR A 136 -21.37 -22.61 6.04
C THR A 136 -20.50 -21.36 6.31
N PRO A 137 -20.99 -20.31 6.99
CA PRO A 137 -20.14 -19.21 7.47
C PRO A 137 -19.26 -19.62 8.65
N GLY A 138 -19.74 -20.51 9.53
CA GLY A 138 -19.00 -20.98 10.72
C GLY A 138 -17.67 -21.68 10.38
N VAL A 139 -17.65 -22.58 9.40
CA VAL A 139 -16.42 -23.25 8.92
C VAL A 139 -15.44 -22.23 8.32
N ARG A 140 -15.95 -21.18 7.66
CA ARG A 140 -15.11 -20.10 7.12
C ARG A 140 -14.54 -19.21 8.22
N TRP A 141 -15.33 -18.93 9.26
CA TRP A 141 -14.88 -18.23 10.45
C TRP A 141 -13.85 -19.04 11.23
N LEU A 142 -14.11 -20.33 11.44
CA LEU A 142 -13.20 -21.25 12.12
C LEU A 142 -11.90 -21.42 11.34
N LYS A 143 -11.98 -21.54 10.01
CA LYS A 143 -10.81 -21.51 9.14
C LYS A 143 -10.04 -20.21 9.32
N TYR A 144 -10.70 -19.07 9.21
CA TYR A 144 -10.06 -17.77 9.43
C TYR A 144 -9.36 -17.75 10.80
N TRP A 145 -10.06 -18.10 11.88
CA TRP A 145 -9.53 -18.11 13.23
C TRP A 145 -8.38 -19.10 13.44
N ALA A 146 -8.49 -20.33 12.93
CA ALA A 146 -7.46 -21.37 13.04
C ALA A 146 -6.22 -21.04 12.20
N PHE A 147 -6.39 -20.43 11.03
CA PHE A 147 -5.27 -19.96 10.22
C PHE A 147 -4.70 -18.62 10.75
N GLU A 148 -5.47 -17.81 11.46
CA GLU A 148 -4.99 -16.62 12.18
C GLU A 148 -4.11 -17.06 13.36
N SER A 149 -4.54 -18.08 14.12
CA SER A 149 -3.79 -18.62 15.27
C SER A 149 -2.54 -19.39 14.83
N GLU A 150 -2.61 -20.15 13.72
CA GLU A 150 -1.42 -20.75 13.11
C GLU A 150 -0.49 -19.71 12.47
N ARG A 151 -1.02 -18.64 11.85
CA ARG A 151 -0.18 -17.52 11.39
C ARG A 151 0.56 -16.92 12.58
N ALA A 152 -0.14 -16.61 13.68
CA ALA A 152 0.48 -16.10 14.90
C ALA A 152 1.59 -17.01 15.47
N HIS A 153 1.60 -18.31 15.16
CA HIS A 153 2.57 -19.29 15.68
C HIS A 153 3.55 -19.86 14.63
N ARG A 154 3.47 -19.44 13.36
CA ARG A 154 4.45 -19.79 12.31
C ARG A 154 5.51 -18.73 12.07
N TYR A 155 5.43 -17.61 12.79
CA TYR A 155 6.52 -16.68 12.79
C TYR A 155 7.60 -17.21 13.73
N PRO A 156 8.85 -17.38 13.27
CA PRO A 156 9.93 -17.42 14.23
C PRO A 156 9.76 -16.20 15.13
N THR A 157 9.85 -16.44 16.44
CA THR A 157 10.10 -15.39 17.43
C THR A 157 11.15 -14.46 16.82
N GLU A 158 10.72 -13.23 16.53
CA GLU A 158 11.44 -12.11 15.92
C GLU A 158 12.75 -12.45 15.15
N PRO A 159 12.83 -12.27 13.81
CA PRO A 159 14.15 -11.96 13.27
C PRO A 159 14.61 -10.67 13.99
N PRO A 160 15.89 -10.55 14.38
CA PRO A 160 16.35 -9.35 15.04
C PRO A 160 15.95 -8.17 14.17
N VAL A 161 15.34 -7.16 14.82
CA VAL A 161 15.09 -5.82 14.29
C VAL A 161 16.17 -5.50 13.24
N PRO A 162 15.82 -5.13 11.99
CA PRO A 162 16.80 -5.04 10.91
C PRO A 162 18.01 -4.22 11.37
N GLU A 163 19.16 -4.88 11.61
CA GLU A 163 20.28 -4.24 12.29
C GLU A 163 20.75 -3.00 11.53
N THR A 164 20.59 -2.99 10.20
CA THR A 164 20.88 -1.84 9.34
C THR A 164 19.75 -1.56 8.35
N ILE A 165 19.31 -0.29 8.32
CA ILE A 165 18.37 0.26 7.33
C ILE A 165 19.15 1.15 6.36
N LEU A 166 18.93 0.98 5.06
CA LEU A 166 19.45 1.89 4.03
C LEU A 166 18.43 2.97 3.72
N VAL A 167 18.82 4.24 3.85
CA VAL A 167 18.06 5.40 3.40
C VAL A 167 18.73 5.98 2.16
N VAL A 168 18.09 5.82 1.01
CA VAL A 168 18.57 6.40 -0.26
C VAL A 168 17.95 7.79 -0.39
N GLY A 169 18.77 8.83 -0.54
CA GLY A 169 18.33 10.23 -0.44
C GLY A 169 18.28 10.76 0.99
N GLY A 170 19.11 10.22 1.89
CA GLY A 170 19.11 10.53 3.32
C GLY A 170 19.58 11.94 3.69
N ALA A 171 20.26 12.67 2.79
CA ALA A 171 20.58 14.09 2.99
C ALA A 171 19.48 15.03 2.46
N GLY A 172 18.38 14.47 1.95
CA GLY A 172 17.24 15.23 1.45
C GLY A 172 16.31 15.78 2.53
N TYR A 173 15.22 16.41 2.07
CA TYR A 173 14.22 17.05 2.92
C TYR A 173 13.52 16.09 3.89
N ILE A 174 12.98 14.98 3.39
CA ILE A 174 12.38 13.91 4.23
C ILE A 174 13.49 13.04 4.84
N GLY A 175 14.52 12.72 4.04
CA GLY A 175 15.57 11.77 4.41
C GLY A 175 16.35 12.17 5.67
N SER A 176 16.65 13.46 5.83
CA SER A 176 17.39 13.96 6.99
C SER A 176 16.60 13.80 8.30
N ILE A 177 15.26 13.85 8.24
CA ILE A 177 14.39 13.63 9.40
C ILE A 177 14.21 12.13 9.67
N VAL A 178 13.94 11.34 8.63
CA VAL A 178 13.82 9.87 8.75
C VAL A 178 15.08 9.27 9.37
N THR A 179 16.25 9.71 8.89
CA THR A 179 17.54 9.23 9.38
C THR A 179 17.70 9.50 10.88
N ARG A 180 17.41 10.73 11.35
CA ARG A 180 17.47 11.07 12.78
C ARG A 180 16.52 10.21 13.60
N LYS A 181 15.25 10.14 13.22
CA LYS A 181 14.24 9.35 13.93
C LYS A 181 14.59 7.86 14.00
N LEU A 182 15.17 7.29 12.94
CA LEU A 182 15.64 5.90 12.95
C LEU A 182 16.83 5.70 13.92
N LEU A 183 17.78 6.64 13.96
CA LEU A 183 18.88 6.59 14.92
C LEU A 183 18.38 6.70 16.37
N ASP A 184 17.41 7.57 16.62
CA ASP A 184 16.75 7.75 17.92
C ASP A 184 16.02 6.48 18.38
N ARG A 185 15.43 5.72 17.44
CA ARG A 185 14.81 4.41 17.67
C ARG A 185 15.82 3.27 17.84
N GLY A 186 17.12 3.55 17.77
CA GLY A 186 18.17 2.57 18.03
C GLY A 186 18.66 1.79 16.81
N TYR A 187 18.11 2.04 15.61
CA TYR A 187 18.56 1.37 14.39
C TYR A 187 19.99 1.80 13.99
N ARG A 188 20.71 0.94 13.25
CA ARG A 188 21.83 1.41 12.44
C ARG A 188 21.30 1.91 11.12
N VAL A 189 21.75 3.09 10.73
CA VAL A 189 21.28 3.75 9.52
C VAL A 189 22.44 3.98 8.59
N ARG A 190 22.30 3.47 7.37
CA ARG A 190 23.20 3.73 6.27
C ARG A 190 22.51 4.71 5.32
N VAL A 191 23.20 5.76 4.91
CA VAL A 191 22.69 6.71 3.90
C VAL A 191 23.48 6.57 2.62
N LEU A 192 22.77 6.47 1.49
CA LEU A 192 23.33 6.65 0.15
C LEU A 192 22.78 7.98 -0.41
N ASP A 193 23.67 8.93 -0.69
CA ASP A 193 23.28 10.23 -1.25
C ASP A 193 24.43 10.83 -2.09
N SER A 194 24.10 11.49 -3.20
CA SER A 194 25.06 12.16 -4.07
C SER A 194 25.39 13.58 -3.60
N LEU A 195 24.68 14.07 -2.58
CA LEU A 195 24.83 15.41 -1.99
C LEU A 195 24.59 16.53 -2.99
N VAL A 196 23.66 16.33 -3.93
CA VAL A 196 23.26 17.35 -4.93
C VAL A 196 23.00 18.69 -4.26
N TYR A 197 22.35 18.67 -3.09
CA TYR A 197 21.98 19.86 -2.33
C TYR A 197 22.85 20.05 -1.07
N GLY A 198 24.07 19.54 -1.06
CA GLY A 198 25.01 19.68 0.05
C GLY A 198 24.84 18.68 1.19
N ALA A 199 25.80 18.71 2.12
CA ALA A 199 25.92 17.75 3.24
C ALA A 199 25.40 18.27 4.59
N SER A 200 25.15 19.57 4.72
CA SER A 200 24.69 20.18 5.97
C SER A 200 23.48 19.48 6.62
N PRO A 201 22.50 18.91 5.88
CA PRO A 201 21.34 18.29 6.51
C PRO A 201 21.66 17.06 7.38
N ILE A 202 22.82 16.44 7.18
CA ILE A 202 23.26 15.25 7.92
C ILE A 202 24.52 15.48 8.76
N GLU A 203 25.09 16.69 8.73
CA GLU A 203 26.37 17.00 9.36
C GLU A 203 26.43 16.62 10.85
N GLU A 204 25.38 16.98 11.59
CA GLU A 204 25.25 16.72 13.03
C GLU A 204 25.25 15.22 13.38
N ILE A 205 24.76 14.37 12.48
CA ILE A 205 24.60 12.93 12.72
C ILE A 205 25.76 12.11 12.16
N VAL A 206 26.70 12.72 11.42
CA VAL A 206 27.86 12.01 10.83
C VAL A 206 28.67 11.27 11.90
N ARG A 207 28.77 11.83 13.10
CA ARG A 207 29.53 11.25 14.22
C ARG A 207 28.75 10.22 15.04
N HIS A 208 27.48 9.98 14.73
CA HIS A 208 26.67 9.05 15.50
C HIS A 208 27.18 7.60 15.30
N PRO A 209 27.38 6.81 16.37
CA PRO A 209 28.06 5.50 16.29
C PRO A 209 27.28 4.44 15.47
N ARG A 210 25.98 4.64 15.29
CA ARG A 210 25.11 3.79 14.47
C ARG A 210 24.85 4.35 13.07
N PHE A 211 25.47 5.46 12.70
CA PHE A 211 25.29 6.10 11.39
C PHE A 211 26.46 5.79 10.46
N LYS A 212 26.17 5.49 9.20
CA LYS A 212 27.17 5.33 8.13
C LYS A 212 26.74 6.08 6.89
N PHE A 213 27.54 7.04 6.45
CA PHE A 213 27.32 7.74 5.20
C PHE A 213 28.12 7.09 4.06
N LEU A 214 27.46 6.92 2.91
CA LEU A 214 28.06 6.53 1.64
C LEU A 214 27.72 7.62 0.61
N ARG A 215 28.74 8.36 0.18
CA ARG A 215 28.58 9.26 -0.96
C ARG A 215 28.50 8.42 -2.23
N GLY A 216 27.45 8.60 -3.01
CA GLY A 216 27.24 7.87 -4.26
C GLY A 216 25.94 8.23 -4.95
N ASP A 217 25.78 7.79 -6.18
CA ASP A 217 24.58 8.04 -7.00
C ASP A 217 23.70 6.79 -7.04
N CYS A 218 22.38 6.95 -6.87
CA CYS A 218 21.44 5.83 -6.96
C CYS A 218 21.29 5.26 -8.38
N ARG A 219 21.82 5.95 -9.40
CA ARG A 219 21.97 5.46 -10.78
C ARG A 219 23.21 4.59 -10.98
N ASN A 220 24.19 4.64 -10.07
CA ASN A 220 25.40 3.86 -10.21
C ASN A 220 25.24 2.48 -9.54
N ILE A 221 25.40 1.41 -10.34
CA ILE A 221 25.24 0.02 -9.89
C ILE A 221 26.17 -0.29 -8.71
N GLN A 222 27.44 0.10 -8.80
CA GLN A 222 28.44 -0.22 -7.79
C GLN A 222 28.14 0.47 -6.47
N ASP A 223 27.74 1.74 -6.52
CA ASP A 223 27.34 2.50 -5.33
C ASP A 223 26.14 1.84 -4.63
N VAL A 224 25.14 1.43 -5.41
CA VAL A 224 23.93 0.76 -4.91
C VAL A 224 24.27 -0.61 -4.31
N VAL A 225 25.07 -1.45 -4.98
CA VAL A 225 25.51 -2.75 -4.44
C VAL A 225 26.24 -2.55 -3.11
N ARG A 226 27.25 -1.67 -3.06
CA ARG A 226 27.99 -1.37 -1.81
C ARG A 226 27.08 -0.85 -0.70
N ALA A 227 26.05 -0.08 -1.06
CA ALA A 227 25.09 0.44 -0.10
C ALA A 227 24.11 -0.62 0.41
N MET A 228 23.73 -1.61 -0.40
CA MET A 228 22.77 -2.65 -0.03
C MET A 228 23.39 -3.84 0.71
N THR A 229 24.71 -4.06 0.64
CA THR A 229 25.37 -5.19 1.32
C THR A 229 25.06 -5.26 2.81
N GLY A 230 24.44 -6.35 3.26
CA GLY A 230 24.08 -6.60 4.66
C GLY A 230 22.91 -5.74 5.19
N VAL A 231 22.14 -5.12 4.30
CA VAL A 231 20.93 -4.35 4.64
C VAL A 231 19.71 -5.25 4.58
N ARG A 232 18.75 -5.03 5.49
CA ARG A 232 17.50 -5.83 5.54
C ARG A 232 16.25 -5.05 5.17
N ALA A 233 16.32 -3.71 5.20
CA ALA A 233 15.25 -2.82 4.78
C ALA A 233 15.79 -1.58 4.06
N ILE A 234 15.09 -1.13 3.02
CA ILE A 234 15.40 0.07 2.26
C ILE A 234 14.26 1.08 2.43
N VAL A 235 14.63 2.35 2.62
CA VAL A 235 13.77 3.52 2.45
C VAL A 235 14.29 4.31 1.26
N HIS A 236 13.56 4.27 0.15
CA HIS A 236 13.95 4.94 -1.09
C HIS A 236 13.25 6.30 -1.23
N LEU A 237 14.01 7.37 -0.98
CA LEU A 237 13.56 8.77 -1.01
C LEU A 237 14.24 9.59 -2.11
N ALA A 238 15.29 9.05 -2.75
CA ALA A 238 16.03 9.77 -3.79
C ALA A 238 15.16 9.95 -5.04
N ALA A 239 14.97 11.22 -5.40
CA ALA A 239 14.25 11.64 -6.59
C ALA A 239 14.58 13.10 -6.92
N ILE A 240 14.49 13.47 -8.19
CA ILE A 240 14.21 14.85 -8.58
C ILE A 240 12.71 15.07 -8.31
N VAL A 241 12.41 15.97 -7.37
CA VAL A 241 11.04 16.19 -6.88
C VAL A 241 10.51 17.54 -7.35
N GLY A 242 9.30 17.50 -7.90
CA GLY A 242 8.57 18.67 -8.38
C GLY A 242 8.49 18.68 -9.90
N ASP A 243 7.30 19.02 -10.42
CA ASP A 243 7.04 19.05 -11.86
C ASP A 243 7.98 20.00 -12.61
N PRO A 244 8.17 21.28 -12.19
CA PRO A 244 9.10 22.19 -12.87
C PRO A 244 10.57 21.73 -12.83
N ALA A 245 10.97 20.98 -11.80
CA ALA A 245 12.31 20.45 -11.69
C ALA A 245 12.54 19.25 -12.63
N CYS A 246 11.52 18.40 -12.81
CA CYS A 246 11.58 17.26 -13.72
C CYS A 246 11.51 17.72 -15.19
N ASP A 247 10.68 18.72 -15.50
CA ASP A 247 10.49 19.23 -16.86
C ASP A 247 11.74 19.92 -17.43
N ARG A 248 12.64 20.41 -16.56
CA ARG A 248 13.93 20.96 -16.99
C ARG A 248 14.83 19.93 -17.65
N ASP A 249 14.82 18.70 -17.15
CA ASP A 249 15.71 17.63 -17.61
C ASP A 249 14.99 16.28 -17.52
N HIS A 250 14.23 15.99 -18.59
CA HIS A 250 13.41 14.79 -18.67
C HIS A 250 14.24 13.51 -18.58
N LYS A 251 15.46 13.53 -19.12
CA LYS A 251 16.36 12.37 -19.15
C LYS A 251 16.78 12.05 -17.72
N THR A 252 17.42 12.99 -17.05
CA THR A 252 17.91 12.78 -15.68
C THR A 252 16.77 12.48 -14.71
N ALA A 253 15.61 13.14 -14.88
CA ALA A 253 14.42 12.85 -14.06
C ALA A 253 13.95 11.39 -14.20
N ARG A 254 13.91 10.84 -15.43
CA ARG A 254 13.54 9.42 -15.64
C ARG A 254 14.59 8.47 -15.12
N GLU A 255 15.87 8.78 -15.30
CA GLU A 255 16.95 7.95 -14.80
C GLU A 255 16.91 7.83 -13.27
N ILE A 256 16.83 8.97 -12.57
CA ILE A 256 16.83 9.00 -11.10
C ILE A 256 15.51 8.48 -10.53
N ASN A 257 14.36 8.93 -11.05
CA ASN A 257 13.08 8.64 -10.42
C ASN A 257 12.53 7.25 -10.75
N TYR A 258 12.93 6.66 -11.88
CA TYR A 258 12.37 5.40 -12.39
C TYR A 258 13.42 4.33 -12.70
N ALA A 259 14.42 4.63 -13.57
CA ALA A 259 15.39 3.62 -13.98
C ALA A 259 16.24 3.10 -12.80
N ALA A 260 16.69 4.02 -11.93
CA ALA A 260 17.39 3.68 -10.70
C ALA A 260 16.54 2.79 -9.78
N THR A 261 15.24 3.07 -9.65
CA THR A 261 14.33 2.22 -8.87
C THR A 261 14.24 0.80 -9.43
N ARG A 262 14.17 0.63 -10.76
CA ARG A 262 14.16 -0.70 -11.41
C ARG A 262 15.44 -1.47 -11.15
N MET A 263 16.58 -0.83 -11.33
CA MET A 263 17.88 -1.42 -11.01
C MET A 263 17.97 -1.82 -9.53
N MET A 264 17.55 -0.92 -8.63
CA MET A 264 17.56 -1.19 -7.19
C MET A 264 16.69 -2.37 -6.79
N ILE A 265 15.57 -2.63 -7.47
CA ILE A 265 14.72 -3.80 -7.23
C ILE A 265 15.52 -5.10 -7.42
N GLU A 266 16.24 -5.23 -8.54
CA GLU A 266 16.97 -6.47 -8.84
C GLU A 266 18.16 -6.65 -7.91
N ILE A 267 18.89 -5.57 -7.58
CA ILE A 267 19.98 -5.62 -6.61
C ILE A 267 19.44 -5.97 -5.21
N ALA A 268 18.33 -5.36 -4.79
CA ALA A 268 17.71 -5.63 -3.49
C ALA A 268 17.31 -7.10 -3.35
N LYS A 269 16.74 -7.70 -4.41
CA LYS A 269 16.43 -9.13 -4.45
C LYS A 269 17.68 -9.99 -4.37
N GLY A 270 18.74 -9.64 -5.10
CA GLY A 270 20.03 -10.35 -5.08
C GLY A 270 20.72 -10.31 -3.70
N GLU A 271 20.65 -9.18 -3.01
CA GLU A 271 21.22 -8.96 -1.67
C GLU A 271 20.31 -9.48 -0.54
N GLY A 272 19.14 -10.04 -0.86
CA GLY A 272 18.21 -10.61 0.12
C GLY A 272 17.48 -9.56 0.99
N VAL A 273 17.35 -8.33 0.49
CA VAL A 273 16.56 -7.27 1.14
C VAL A 273 15.09 -7.67 1.15
N ARG A 274 14.47 -7.67 2.34
CA ARG A 274 13.08 -8.11 2.48
C ARG A 274 12.07 -6.98 2.42
N ARG A 275 12.39 -5.81 2.97
CA ARG A 275 11.48 -4.66 3.06
C ARG A 275 11.96 -3.54 2.16
N PHE A 276 11.08 -3.02 1.30
CA PHE A 276 11.39 -1.90 0.42
C PHE A 276 10.30 -0.83 0.52
N VAL A 277 10.55 0.24 1.29
CA VAL A 277 9.62 1.36 1.44
C VAL A 277 9.92 2.41 0.37
N PHE A 278 8.95 2.68 -0.49
CA PHE A 278 9.08 3.64 -1.58
C PHE A 278 8.23 4.89 -1.34
N ALA A 279 8.86 6.06 -1.42
CA ALA A 279 8.17 7.34 -1.37
C ALA A 279 7.55 7.68 -2.73
N SER A 280 6.24 7.48 -2.85
CA SER A 280 5.41 7.97 -3.95
C SER A 280 4.72 9.29 -3.56
N SER A 281 3.68 9.70 -4.29
CA SER A 281 2.96 10.95 -4.05
C SER A 281 1.49 10.87 -4.45
N CYS A 282 0.61 11.60 -3.77
CA CYS A 282 -0.77 11.78 -4.20
C CYS A 282 -0.91 12.52 -5.54
N SER A 283 0.15 13.16 -6.06
CA SER A 283 0.13 13.76 -7.39
C SER A 283 -0.11 12.76 -8.53
N VAL A 284 -0.01 11.45 -8.26
CA VAL A 284 -0.36 10.38 -9.21
C VAL A 284 -1.84 10.37 -9.59
N TYR A 285 -2.72 10.93 -8.76
CA TYR A 285 -4.15 11.04 -9.05
C TYR A 285 -4.48 12.13 -10.07
N GLY A 286 -3.59 13.11 -10.26
CA GLY A 286 -3.77 14.18 -11.26
C GLY A 286 -4.82 15.22 -10.86
N ALA A 287 -5.93 15.27 -11.59
CA ALA A 287 -7.03 16.20 -11.37
C ALA A 287 -8.34 15.41 -11.28
N SER A 288 -9.02 15.49 -10.13
CA SER A 288 -10.28 14.84 -9.84
C SER A 288 -11.06 15.60 -8.77
N ASP A 289 -12.38 15.65 -8.92
CA ASP A 289 -13.30 16.23 -7.93
C ASP A 289 -13.76 15.21 -6.88
N GLU A 290 -13.52 13.92 -7.13
CA GLU A 290 -13.89 12.82 -6.25
C GLU A 290 -12.91 12.66 -5.07
N LEU A 291 -13.33 11.93 -4.04
CA LEU A 291 -12.45 11.54 -2.94
C LEU A 291 -11.61 10.33 -3.36
N MET A 292 -10.32 10.54 -3.56
CA MET A 292 -9.38 9.50 -4.03
C MET A 292 -9.03 8.51 -2.91
N THR A 293 -9.04 7.23 -3.24
CA THR A 293 -8.55 6.12 -2.40
C THR A 293 -7.39 5.42 -3.10
N GLU A 294 -6.73 4.48 -2.43
CA GLU A 294 -5.65 3.70 -3.03
C GLU A 294 -6.11 2.84 -4.21
N ASP A 295 -7.42 2.53 -4.29
CA ASP A 295 -8.05 1.79 -5.39
C ASP A 295 -8.50 2.70 -6.56
N SER A 296 -8.48 4.03 -6.39
CA SER A 296 -8.81 4.97 -7.47
C SER A 296 -7.81 4.90 -8.61
N GLU A 297 -8.28 5.14 -9.83
CA GLU A 297 -7.43 5.22 -11.01
C GLU A 297 -6.41 6.36 -10.89
N VAL A 298 -5.18 6.09 -11.30
CA VAL A 298 -4.11 7.10 -11.34
C VAL A 298 -4.09 7.78 -12.71
N SER A 299 -4.09 9.10 -12.71
CA SER A 299 -4.08 9.93 -13.93
C SER A 299 -2.95 10.96 -13.85
N PRO A 300 -1.68 10.55 -13.96
CA PRO A 300 -0.55 11.45 -13.78
C PRO A 300 -0.51 12.53 -14.87
N VAL A 301 -0.52 13.81 -14.46
CA VAL A 301 -0.50 14.98 -15.36
C VAL A 301 0.89 15.60 -15.57
N SER A 302 1.92 15.04 -14.94
CA SER A 302 3.31 15.52 -14.98
C SER A 302 4.30 14.39 -15.19
N LEU A 303 5.50 14.72 -15.67
CA LEU A 303 6.60 13.75 -15.74
C LEU A 303 6.94 13.20 -14.35
N TYR A 304 6.95 14.06 -13.33
CA TYR A 304 7.16 13.64 -11.94
C TYR A 304 6.15 12.56 -11.52
N ALA A 305 4.84 12.83 -11.68
CA ALA A 305 3.79 11.88 -11.30
C ALA A 305 3.88 10.58 -12.13
N LYS A 306 4.19 10.67 -13.42
CA LYS A 306 4.37 9.51 -14.30
C LYS A 306 5.50 8.59 -13.81
N THR A 307 6.67 9.16 -13.51
CA THR A 307 7.82 8.36 -13.00
C THR A 307 7.51 7.66 -11.67
N LYS A 308 6.67 8.27 -10.80
CA LYS A 308 6.19 7.62 -9.58
C LYS A 308 5.25 6.45 -9.88
N VAL A 309 4.24 6.64 -10.73
CA VAL A 309 3.33 5.55 -11.16
C VAL A 309 4.10 4.40 -11.79
N ASP A 310 5.07 4.69 -12.66
CA ASP A 310 5.87 3.65 -13.31
C ASP A 310 6.71 2.87 -12.29
N SER A 311 7.30 3.56 -11.30
CA SER A 311 8.03 2.90 -10.20
C SER A 311 7.13 2.06 -9.29
N GLU A 312 5.92 2.54 -8.96
CA GLU A 312 4.93 1.77 -8.19
C GLU A 312 4.62 0.43 -8.88
N LYS A 313 4.39 0.46 -10.19
CA LYS A 313 4.08 -0.74 -10.99
C LYS A 313 5.23 -1.74 -10.97
N GLU A 314 6.46 -1.29 -11.17
CA GLU A 314 7.64 -2.18 -11.17
C GLU A 314 7.85 -2.81 -9.79
N LEU A 315 7.76 -2.02 -8.73
CA LEU A 315 7.88 -2.51 -7.35
C LEU A 315 6.83 -3.57 -7.03
N LEU A 316 5.55 -3.27 -7.25
CA LEU A 316 4.44 -4.19 -6.96
C LEU A 316 4.51 -5.46 -7.81
N THR A 317 4.98 -5.36 -9.05
CA THR A 317 5.19 -6.51 -9.95
C THR A 317 6.35 -7.40 -9.48
N ALA A 318 7.38 -6.82 -8.87
CA ALA A 318 8.54 -7.54 -8.36
C ALA A 318 8.30 -8.23 -7.01
N MET A 319 7.12 -8.07 -6.40
CA MET A 319 6.77 -8.70 -5.14
C MET A 319 6.86 -10.23 -5.21
N GLY A 320 7.42 -10.85 -4.18
CA GLY A 320 7.51 -12.30 -4.04
C GLY A 320 7.85 -12.73 -2.60
N ASP A 321 8.11 -14.03 -2.40
CA ASP A 321 8.28 -14.65 -1.08
C ASP A 321 9.45 -14.07 -0.24
N GLY A 322 10.35 -13.30 -0.85
CA GLY A 322 11.48 -12.64 -0.17
C GLY A 322 11.59 -11.13 -0.37
N PHE A 323 10.66 -10.50 -1.11
CA PHE A 323 10.72 -9.07 -1.42
C PHE A 323 9.33 -8.44 -1.25
N HIS A 324 9.22 -7.56 -0.26
CA HIS A 324 7.96 -6.97 0.20
C HIS A 324 8.04 -5.45 0.09
N PRO A 325 7.68 -4.88 -1.06
CA PRO A 325 7.63 -3.45 -1.24
C PRO A 325 6.39 -2.86 -0.56
N THR A 326 6.51 -1.63 -0.05
CA THR A 326 5.38 -0.84 0.44
C THR A 326 5.46 0.54 -0.19
N ILE A 327 4.36 0.97 -0.81
CA ILE A 327 4.26 2.27 -1.49
C ILE A 327 3.58 3.27 -0.57
N LEU A 328 4.23 4.41 -0.35
CA LEU A 328 3.67 5.52 0.42
C LEU A 328 3.38 6.70 -0.50
N ARG A 329 2.11 6.93 -0.84
CA ARG A 329 1.67 8.09 -1.61
C ARG A 329 1.56 9.29 -0.67
N PHE A 330 2.63 10.07 -0.58
CA PHE A 330 2.66 11.25 0.26
C PHE A 330 1.77 12.37 -0.26
N SER A 331 1.01 12.97 0.66
CA SER A 331 0.33 14.25 0.48
C SER A 331 1.32 15.40 0.27
N THR A 332 0.81 16.62 0.07
CA THR A 332 1.64 17.79 -0.15
C THR A 332 2.45 18.09 1.11
N ILE A 333 3.76 17.84 1.06
CA ILE A 333 4.62 17.97 2.25
C ILE A 333 4.83 19.45 2.62
N PHE A 334 4.84 19.75 3.91
CA PHE A 334 5.23 21.04 4.49
C PHE A 334 6.04 20.87 5.78
N GLY A 335 6.49 21.98 6.36
CA GLY A 335 7.18 22.03 7.66
C GLY A 335 8.68 22.27 7.54
N LEU A 336 9.34 22.36 8.69
CA LEU A 336 10.78 22.58 8.77
C LEU A 336 11.56 21.25 8.70
N SER A 337 12.72 21.31 8.05
CA SER A 337 13.68 20.21 7.95
C SER A 337 15.10 20.77 7.98
N PRO A 338 16.10 19.99 8.40
CA PRO A 338 17.52 20.33 8.25
C PRO A 338 17.93 20.69 6.81
N ARG A 339 17.16 20.25 5.80
CA ARG A 339 17.23 20.77 4.43
C ARG A 339 15.97 21.57 4.08
N PRO A 340 15.81 22.84 4.49
CA PRO A 340 14.59 23.59 4.22
C PRO A 340 14.26 23.65 2.73
N ARG A 341 12.96 23.66 2.43
CA ARG A 341 12.45 23.79 1.07
C ARG A 341 11.38 24.85 1.00
N PHE A 342 11.65 25.89 0.23
CA PHE A 342 10.76 27.02 -0.04
C PHE A 342 10.21 26.99 -1.48
N ASP A 343 10.26 25.84 -2.13
CA ASP A 343 9.53 25.51 -3.35
C ASP A 343 8.26 24.68 -3.09
N LEU A 344 7.94 24.44 -1.80
CA LEU A 344 6.72 23.78 -1.34
C LEU A 344 5.68 24.82 -0.96
N VAL A 345 4.42 24.62 -1.34
CA VAL A 345 3.39 25.68 -1.28
C VAL A 345 3.22 26.30 0.11
N VAL A 346 3.06 25.50 1.17
CA VAL A 346 2.90 26.02 2.54
C VAL A 346 4.15 26.80 2.94
N ASN A 347 5.33 26.20 2.79
CA ASN A 347 6.59 26.82 3.19
C ASN A 347 6.85 28.13 2.44
N LEU A 348 6.64 28.13 1.12
CA LEU A 348 6.81 29.30 0.26
C LEU A 348 5.86 30.43 0.65
N LEU A 349 4.58 30.13 0.85
CA LEU A 349 3.60 31.16 1.19
C LEU A 349 3.83 31.70 2.60
N THR A 350 4.25 30.87 3.56
CA THR A 350 4.66 31.33 4.89
C THR A 350 5.90 32.24 4.82
N ALA A 351 6.90 31.89 4.01
CA ALA A 351 8.09 32.73 3.82
C ALA A 351 7.75 34.09 3.20
N LYS A 352 6.88 34.10 2.17
CA LYS A 352 6.37 35.33 1.56
C LYS A 352 5.60 36.20 2.54
N ALA A 353 4.72 35.62 3.35
CA ALA A 353 4.01 36.36 4.40
C ALA A 353 5.00 37.00 5.39
N MET A 354 6.03 36.26 5.80
CA MET A 354 7.02 36.72 6.77
C MET A 354 7.97 37.80 6.24
N LYS A 355 8.39 37.71 4.97
CA LYS A 355 9.44 38.58 4.39
C LYS A 355 8.92 39.65 3.45
N ASP A 356 7.89 39.34 2.68
CA ASP A 356 7.38 40.22 1.62
C ASP A 356 6.08 40.93 2.02
N GLY A 357 5.36 40.40 3.02
CA GLY A 357 4.04 40.90 3.42
C GLY A 357 2.94 40.69 2.37
N VAL A 358 3.22 39.92 1.31
CA VAL A 358 2.28 39.66 0.21
C VAL A 358 2.29 38.18 -0.16
N VAL A 359 1.10 37.58 -0.21
CA VAL A 359 0.89 36.17 -0.58
C VAL A 359 0.02 36.09 -1.83
N THR A 360 0.56 35.50 -2.89
CA THR A 360 -0.18 35.23 -4.13
C THR A 360 -0.71 33.80 -4.12
N ILE A 361 -2.03 33.65 -4.20
CA ILE A 361 -2.73 32.37 -4.28
C ILE A 361 -3.14 32.13 -5.72
N PHE A 362 -2.63 31.04 -6.28
CA PHE A 362 -3.05 30.56 -7.60
C PHE A 362 -4.19 29.57 -7.48
N ASN A 363 -5.28 29.77 -8.23
CA ASN A 363 -6.42 28.85 -8.30
C ASN A 363 -6.92 28.40 -6.90
N GLY A 364 -7.40 29.36 -6.10
CA GLY A 364 -7.70 29.17 -4.67
C GLY A 364 -8.65 28.02 -4.32
N GLU A 365 -9.52 27.59 -5.23
CA GLU A 365 -10.52 26.54 -4.99
C GLU A 365 -9.95 25.12 -5.10
N GLN A 366 -8.70 24.97 -5.53
CA GLN A 366 -8.08 23.66 -5.71
C GLN A 366 -7.79 22.96 -4.38
N TRP A 367 -8.23 21.71 -4.28
CA TRP A 367 -7.97 20.84 -3.15
C TRP A 367 -6.58 20.25 -3.18
N ARG A 368 -5.95 20.21 -2.00
CA ARG A 368 -4.71 19.50 -1.72
C ARG A 368 -4.79 18.86 -0.32
N PRO A 369 -4.40 17.60 -0.16
CA PRO A 369 -4.06 17.10 1.17
C PRO A 369 -2.67 17.61 1.57
N PHE A 370 -2.49 17.88 2.85
CA PHE A 370 -1.23 18.34 3.43
C PHE A 370 -0.70 17.35 4.46
N LEU A 371 0.63 17.21 4.52
CA LEU A 371 1.31 16.33 5.46
C LEU A 371 2.61 16.97 5.97
N HIS A 372 2.76 17.08 7.28
CA HIS A 372 3.99 17.59 7.86
C HIS A 372 5.16 16.64 7.59
N VAL A 373 6.34 17.16 7.28
CA VAL A 373 7.54 16.36 6.95
C VAL A 373 7.94 15.40 8.08
N GLY A 374 7.72 15.82 9.35
CA GLY A 374 7.91 14.96 10.52
C GLY A 374 6.93 13.78 10.57
N ASP A 375 5.68 13.99 10.16
CA ASP A 375 4.65 12.95 10.11
C ASP A 375 4.89 12.00 8.92
N ALA A 376 5.39 12.50 7.78
CA ALA A 376 5.85 11.67 6.67
C ALA A 376 7.01 10.75 7.07
N ALA A 377 7.95 11.26 7.87
CA ALA A 377 9.02 10.44 8.41
C ALA A 377 8.49 9.38 9.39
N GLU A 378 7.51 9.74 10.21
CA GLU A 378 6.88 8.82 11.15
C GLU A 378 6.09 7.71 10.44
N SER A 379 5.40 7.99 9.34
CA SER A 379 4.69 6.95 8.58
C SER A 379 5.65 5.92 7.99
N ILE A 380 6.85 6.34 7.56
CA ILE A 380 7.89 5.42 7.09
C ILE A 380 8.31 4.47 8.21
N ILE A 381 8.53 5.00 9.40
CA ILE A 381 8.95 4.19 10.57
C ILE A 381 7.86 3.21 10.95
N ARG A 382 6.59 3.64 10.98
CA ARG A 382 5.46 2.72 11.23
C ARG A 382 5.40 1.58 10.23
N VAL A 383 5.60 1.85 8.94
CA VAL A 383 5.68 0.79 7.93
C VAL A 383 6.86 -0.15 8.17
N LEU A 384 8.02 0.41 8.53
CA LEU A 384 9.22 -0.37 8.84
C LEU A 384 9.11 -1.19 10.12
N GLU A 385 8.22 -0.84 11.04
CA GLU A 385 7.98 -1.55 12.31
C GLU A 385 6.79 -2.52 12.22
N ALA A 386 5.86 -2.30 11.28
CA ALA A 386 4.68 -3.14 11.10
C ALA A 386 5.01 -4.57 10.61
N PRO A 387 4.14 -5.57 10.86
CA PRO A 387 4.28 -6.91 10.28
C PRO A 387 4.29 -6.87 8.76
N VAL A 388 5.13 -7.71 8.13
CA VAL A 388 5.28 -7.74 6.66
C VAL A 388 3.95 -8.09 5.98
N GLU A 389 3.14 -8.92 6.62
CA GLU A 389 1.87 -9.41 6.10
C GLU A 389 0.82 -8.31 6.01
N VAL A 390 0.99 -7.24 6.80
CA VAL A 390 0.14 -6.06 6.76
C VAL A 390 0.61 -5.13 5.64
N VAL A 391 1.92 -4.82 5.58
CA VAL A 391 2.42 -3.73 4.70
C VAL A 391 2.97 -4.20 3.36
N GLY A 392 3.30 -5.47 3.21
CA GLY A 392 3.93 -6.03 2.02
C GLY A 392 2.97 -6.04 0.82
N GLY A 393 3.41 -5.45 -0.29
CA GLY A 393 2.59 -5.28 -1.49
C GLY A 393 1.48 -4.25 -1.35
N GLN A 394 1.47 -3.47 -0.27
CA GLN A 394 0.45 -2.45 -0.05
C GLN A 394 0.88 -1.09 -0.58
N THR A 395 -0.11 -0.36 -1.05
CA THR A 395 -0.06 1.09 -1.24
C THR A 395 -0.89 1.76 -0.15
N TYR A 396 -0.37 2.85 0.41
CA TYR A 396 -1.05 3.69 1.38
C TYR A 396 -0.99 5.15 0.94
N ASN A 397 -2.13 5.83 0.97
CA ASN A 397 -2.17 7.28 1.01
C ASN A 397 -1.73 7.73 2.41
N VAL A 398 -0.84 8.72 2.46
CA VAL A 398 -0.26 9.20 3.73
C VAL A 398 -0.67 10.65 3.96
N GLY A 399 -1.37 10.87 5.07
CA GLY A 399 -1.97 12.14 5.45
C GLY A 399 -3.05 11.93 6.51
N ASP A 400 -3.91 12.91 6.67
CA ASP A 400 -5.08 12.85 7.54
C ASP A 400 -6.29 13.46 6.83
N ASP A 401 -7.48 12.88 7.02
CA ASP A 401 -8.70 13.32 6.36
C ASP A 401 -9.00 14.79 6.70
N GLY A 402 -8.66 15.23 7.93
CA GLY A 402 -8.80 16.60 8.40
C GLY A 402 -7.79 17.60 7.80
N LEU A 403 -6.82 17.14 7.02
CA LEU A 403 -5.81 17.97 6.35
C LEU A 403 -6.01 18.08 4.84
N ASN A 404 -7.19 17.72 4.33
CA ASN A 404 -7.64 18.10 3.00
C ASN A 404 -8.12 19.55 3.04
N TYR A 405 -7.40 20.46 2.38
CA TYR A 405 -7.74 21.88 2.33
C TYR A 405 -7.64 22.43 0.91
N THR A 406 -8.36 23.51 0.65
CA THR A 406 -8.15 24.30 -0.56
C THR A 406 -6.94 25.22 -0.41
N LEU A 407 -6.39 25.70 -1.52
CA LEU A 407 -5.33 26.72 -1.47
C LEU A 407 -5.84 28.04 -0.86
N GLY A 408 -7.13 28.35 -0.98
CA GLY A 408 -7.78 29.46 -0.30
C GLY A 408 -7.87 29.26 1.22
N ASP A 409 -8.15 28.05 1.68
CA ASP A 409 -8.08 27.72 3.11
C ASP A 409 -6.66 27.93 3.67
N LEU A 410 -5.64 27.48 2.94
CA LEU A 410 -4.25 27.70 3.31
C LEU A 410 -3.94 29.20 3.44
N ALA A 411 -4.39 30.01 2.49
CA ALA A 411 -4.20 31.46 2.52
C ALA A 411 -4.80 32.10 3.78
N ARG A 412 -6.02 31.70 4.15
CA ARG A 412 -6.69 32.16 5.38
C ARG A 412 -5.89 31.80 6.62
N ARG A 413 -5.45 30.54 6.73
CA ARG A 413 -4.65 30.06 7.88
C ARG A 413 -3.30 30.78 7.99
N ILE A 414 -2.68 31.14 6.86
CA ILE A 414 -1.48 31.99 6.87
C ILE A 414 -1.81 33.39 7.38
N ASN A 415 -2.90 34.00 6.89
CA ASN A 415 -3.34 35.33 7.33
C ASN A 415 -3.69 35.38 8.83
N ASP A 416 -4.26 34.31 9.39
CA ASP A 416 -4.53 34.20 10.82
C ASP A 416 -3.24 34.28 11.67
N VAL A 417 -2.10 33.84 11.13
CA VAL A 417 -0.78 33.92 11.78
C VAL A 417 -0.03 35.22 11.44
N PHE A 418 -0.31 35.80 10.28
CA PHE A 418 0.31 37.01 9.74
C PHE A 418 -0.77 38.02 9.29
N PRO A 419 -1.45 38.70 10.23
CA PRO A 419 -2.65 39.50 9.95
C PRO A 419 -2.41 40.68 9.00
N ASP A 420 -1.16 41.16 8.89
CA ASP A 420 -0.78 42.27 8.02
C ASP A 420 -0.45 41.84 6.57
N THR A 421 -0.62 40.54 6.25
CA THR A 421 -0.29 40.00 4.91
C THR A 421 -1.37 40.36 3.90
N ARG A 422 -0.99 40.98 2.79
CA ARG A 422 -1.90 41.16 1.64
C ARG A 422 -2.04 39.86 0.85
N ILE A 423 -3.27 39.34 0.74
CA ILE A 423 -3.57 38.17 -0.11
C ILE A 423 -4.00 38.64 -1.49
N GLU A 424 -3.33 38.13 -2.53
CA GLU A 424 -3.66 38.37 -3.94
C GLU A 424 -4.10 37.06 -4.60
N HIS A 425 -5.19 37.11 -5.36
CA HIS A 425 -5.72 35.95 -6.07
C HIS A 425 -5.38 36.04 -7.56
N VAL A 426 -4.76 34.99 -8.09
CA VAL A 426 -4.35 34.91 -9.50
C VAL A 426 -4.77 33.54 -10.07
N HIS A 427 -4.97 33.47 -11.38
CA HIS A 427 -5.20 32.21 -12.07
C HIS A 427 -3.93 31.74 -12.79
N ASN A 428 -3.67 30.43 -12.77
CA ASN A 428 -2.57 29.83 -13.54
C ASN A 428 -2.96 28.49 -14.17
N SER A 429 -2.02 27.87 -14.89
CA SER A 429 -2.20 26.62 -15.62
C SER A 429 -2.06 25.34 -14.77
N ASP A 430 -1.85 25.42 -13.44
CA ASP A 430 -1.81 24.23 -12.59
C ASP A 430 -3.19 23.58 -12.58
N ARG A 431 -3.30 22.37 -13.12
CA ARG A 431 -4.58 21.64 -13.23
C ARG A 431 -4.85 20.70 -12.08
N ARG A 432 -3.89 20.50 -11.17
CA ARG A 432 -4.04 19.52 -10.09
C ARG A 432 -5.21 19.93 -9.19
N ASN A 433 -6.01 18.96 -8.82
CA ASN A 433 -7.12 19.11 -7.88
C ASN A 433 -7.40 17.72 -7.33
N TYR A 434 -7.25 17.48 -6.02
CA TYR A 434 -7.60 16.18 -5.45
C TYR A 434 -7.80 16.26 -3.94
N ARG A 435 -8.79 15.50 -3.47
CA ARG A 435 -8.98 15.15 -2.06
C ARG A 435 -8.67 13.67 -1.90
N VAL A 436 -8.10 13.29 -0.77
CA VAL A 436 -7.63 11.92 -0.56
C VAL A 436 -8.18 11.39 0.74
N SER A 437 -8.63 10.13 0.74
CA SER A 437 -8.96 9.41 1.95
C SER A 437 -7.72 8.75 2.54
N PHE A 438 -7.57 8.87 3.86
CA PHE A 438 -6.47 8.28 4.63
C PHE A 438 -6.96 7.15 5.54
N ARG A 439 -8.16 6.63 5.27
CA ARG A 439 -8.78 5.59 6.09
C ARG A 439 -7.90 4.35 6.20
N LYS A 440 -7.30 3.90 5.11
CA LYS A 440 -6.53 2.65 5.06
C LYS A 440 -5.33 2.67 5.99
N ILE A 441 -4.48 3.71 5.90
CA ILE A 441 -3.28 3.82 6.75
C ILE A 441 -3.65 3.98 8.23
N LYS A 442 -4.76 4.69 8.52
CA LYS A 442 -5.29 4.84 9.87
C LYS A 442 -5.78 3.50 10.44
N THR A 443 -6.54 2.72 9.67
CA THR A 443 -7.11 1.46 10.15
C THR A 443 -6.08 0.34 10.25
N GLU A 444 -5.12 0.27 9.34
CA GLU A 444 -4.16 -0.84 9.28
C GLU A 444 -2.89 -0.56 10.11
N LEU A 445 -2.46 0.70 10.20
CA LEU A 445 -1.20 1.08 10.87
C LEU A 445 -1.39 1.98 12.09
N GLY A 446 -2.63 2.40 12.39
CA GLY A 446 -2.90 3.34 13.49
C GLY A 446 -2.17 4.67 13.31
N PHE A 447 -1.92 5.08 12.06
CA PHE A 447 -1.23 6.33 11.75
C PHE A 447 -2.18 7.52 11.83
N PHE A 448 -1.71 8.58 12.47
CA PHE A 448 -2.36 9.88 12.59
C PHE A 448 -1.31 10.97 12.46
N CYS A 449 -1.68 12.09 11.85
CA CYS A 449 -0.79 13.26 11.81
C CYS A 449 -0.76 13.94 13.18
N SER A 450 0.43 14.31 13.63
CA SER A 450 0.63 15.02 14.90
C SER A 450 0.64 16.54 14.74
N LYS A 451 0.75 17.03 13.50
CA LYS A 451 0.86 18.46 13.19
C LYS A 451 -0.25 18.93 12.26
N THR A 452 -0.83 20.07 12.61
CA THR A 452 -1.75 20.82 11.76
C THR A 452 -0.99 21.73 10.78
N LEU A 453 -1.70 22.35 9.83
CA LEU A 453 -1.12 23.38 8.96
C LEU A 453 -0.62 24.57 9.79
N GLU A 454 -1.41 25.02 10.77
CA GLU A 454 -1.06 26.10 11.69
C GLU A 454 0.24 25.83 12.44
N ASP A 455 0.42 24.60 12.92
CA ASP A 455 1.64 24.23 13.63
C ASP A 455 2.87 24.37 12.73
N GLY A 456 2.79 23.95 11.46
CA GLY A 456 3.89 24.11 10.51
C GLY A 456 4.12 25.56 10.10
N ILE A 457 3.06 26.36 9.95
CA ILE A 457 3.19 27.81 9.66
C ILE A 457 3.90 28.51 10.83
N LYS A 458 3.50 28.23 12.08
CA LYS A 458 4.14 28.77 13.28
C LYS A 458 5.57 28.28 13.45
N GLU A 459 5.83 27.01 13.16
CA GLU A 459 7.19 26.43 13.18
C GLU A 459 8.13 27.21 12.25
N LEU A 460 7.70 27.46 11.01
CA LEU A 460 8.47 28.24 10.05
C LEU A 460 8.64 29.69 10.48
N LYS A 461 7.60 30.33 11.03
CA LYS A 461 7.68 31.69 11.59
C LYS A 461 8.80 31.78 12.63
N VAL A 462 8.79 30.86 13.60
CA VAL A 462 9.82 30.80 14.66
C VAL A 462 11.21 30.59 14.06
N ALA A 463 11.35 29.78 13.00
CA ALA A 463 12.63 29.58 12.33
C ALA A 463 13.18 30.86 11.66
N PHE A 464 12.30 31.70 11.09
CA PHE A 464 12.68 33.01 10.57
C PHE A 464 13.03 34.00 11.69
N GLU A 465 12.24 34.05 12.76
CA GLU A 465 12.46 34.94 13.91
C GLU A 465 13.79 34.63 14.63
N ASN A 466 14.16 33.35 14.72
CA ASN A 466 15.41 32.91 15.33
C ASN A 466 16.62 32.98 14.38
N GLY A 467 16.44 33.47 13.15
CA GLY A 467 17.53 33.62 12.18
C GLY A 467 18.08 32.29 11.62
N LEU A 468 17.39 31.17 11.82
CA LEU A 468 17.74 29.89 11.18
C LEU A 468 17.60 29.98 9.65
N ILE A 469 16.67 30.82 9.19
CA ILE A 469 16.41 31.07 7.78
C ILE A 469 16.46 32.59 7.57
N MET A 470 17.55 33.07 6.98
CA MET A 470 17.75 34.50 6.73
C MET A 470 17.15 34.94 5.39
N ASP A 471 17.49 34.21 4.32
CA ASP A 471 17.04 34.45 2.96
C ASP A 471 16.49 33.15 2.34
N TYR A 472 15.19 33.10 2.12
CA TYR A 472 14.52 31.93 1.56
C TYR A 472 14.61 31.85 0.02
N HIS A 473 15.08 32.92 -0.65
CA HIS A 473 15.25 32.96 -2.09
C HIS A 473 16.47 32.19 -2.57
N LEU A 474 17.40 31.86 -1.67
CA LEU A 474 18.62 31.14 -1.98
C LEU A 474 18.31 29.87 -2.78
N PRO A 475 19.06 29.60 -3.87
CA PRO A 475 18.80 28.47 -4.76
C PRO A 475 18.75 27.12 -4.03
N LEU A 476 19.56 26.94 -2.99
CA LEU A 476 19.62 25.74 -2.16
C LEU A 476 18.25 25.30 -1.62
N TYR A 477 17.34 26.25 -1.37
CA TYR A 477 16.02 25.99 -0.81
C TYR A 477 14.95 25.71 -1.86
N SER A 478 15.30 25.65 -3.14
CA SER A 478 14.37 25.34 -4.22
C SER A 478 15.01 24.36 -5.19
N ASN A 479 14.40 23.18 -5.36
CA ASN A 479 14.95 22.18 -6.27
C ASN A 479 15.08 22.75 -7.69
N VAL A 480 14.05 23.43 -8.19
CA VAL A 480 14.05 23.98 -9.55
C VAL A 480 15.10 25.08 -9.71
N LYS A 481 15.20 26.04 -8.78
CA LYS A 481 16.20 27.13 -8.86
C LYS A 481 17.62 26.58 -8.74
N PHE A 482 17.84 25.63 -7.84
CA PHE A 482 19.14 24.98 -7.68
C PHE A 482 19.58 24.32 -8.98
N LEU A 483 18.73 23.46 -9.56
CA LEU A 483 19.05 22.77 -10.81
C LEU A 483 19.19 23.76 -11.97
N GLN A 484 18.43 24.86 -11.98
CA GLN A 484 18.58 25.94 -12.96
C GLN A 484 19.96 26.57 -12.93
N GLN A 485 20.46 26.90 -11.74
CA GLN A 485 21.73 27.59 -11.56
C GLN A 485 22.95 26.66 -11.65
N TYR A 486 22.86 25.46 -11.09
CA TYR A 486 24.00 24.54 -10.93
C TYR A 486 23.96 23.32 -11.85
N GLY A 487 22.87 23.11 -12.59
CA GLY A 487 22.70 21.98 -13.48
C GLY A 487 22.11 20.74 -12.81
N SER A 488 21.80 19.73 -13.63
CA SER A 488 21.40 18.41 -13.16
C SER A 488 22.63 17.57 -12.79
N PRO A 489 22.50 16.61 -11.85
CA PRO A 489 23.58 15.69 -11.55
C PRO A 489 23.94 14.87 -12.80
N LEU A 490 25.16 15.05 -13.30
CA LEU A 490 25.66 14.28 -14.44
C LEU A 490 26.00 12.85 -14.02
N GLN A 491 25.80 11.91 -14.94
CA GLN A 491 26.30 10.56 -14.76
C GLN A 491 27.81 10.55 -15.01
N GLN A 492 28.57 9.94 -14.10
CA GLN A 492 30.03 9.94 -14.17
C GLN A 492 30.59 8.85 -15.08
N ASP A 493 29.79 7.82 -15.39
CA ASP A 493 30.17 6.66 -16.18
C ASP A 493 29.32 6.54 -17.46
N GLU A 494 29.99 6.44 -18.62
CA GLU A 494 29.32 6.38 -19.93
C GLU A 494 28.48 5.11 -20.09
N VAL A 495 29.01 3.96 -19.64
CA VAL A 495 28.31 2.67 -19.62
C VAL A 495 27.04 2.76 -18.79
N GLY A 496 27.12 3.27 -17.56
CA GLY A 496 25.94 3.45 -16.75
C GLY A 496 24.95 4.40 -17.38
N ALA A 497 25.40 5.43 -18.12
CA ALA A 497 24.50 6.32 -18.84
C ALA A 497 23.71 5.60 -19.92
N GLN A 498 24.35 4.69 -20.64
CA GLN A 498 23.68 3.83 -21.62
C GLN A 498 22.73 2.83 -20.94
N VAL A 499 23.14 2.19 -19.85
CA VAL A 499 22.31 1.26 -19.07
C VAL A 499 21.09 1.97 -18.49
N MET A 500 21.26 3.14 -17.88
CA MET A 500 20.17 3.94 -17.33
C MET A 500 19.20 4.40 -18.42
N ALA A 501 19.71 4.82 -19.57
CA ALA A 501 18.89 5.20 -20.72
C ALA A 501 18.04 4.00 -21.22
N ALA A 502 18.63 2.82 -21.34
CA ALA A 502 17.93 1.59 -21.74
C ALA A 502 16.85 1.20 -20.72
N LEU A 503 17.17 1.22 -19.43
CA LEU A 503 16.21 0.96 -18.36
C LEU A 503 15.05 1.97 -18.32
N ALA A 504 15.34 3.25 -18.60
CA ALA A 504 14.35 4.31 -18.67
C ALA A 504 13.36 4.13 -19.85
N GLN A 505 13.80 3.50 -20.94
CA GLN A 505 12.98 3.22 -22.13
C GLN A 505 12.23 1.87 -22.06
N ARG A 506 12.38 1.09 -20.98
CA ARG A 506 11.88 -0.30 -20.88
C ARG A 506 12.47 -1.24 -21.95
N ALA A 507 13.72 -1.04 -22.33
CA ALA A 507 14.43 -1.99 -23.17
C ALA A 507 14.43 -3.41 -22.56
N GLU A 508 14.28 -4.44 -23.39
CA GLU A 508 14.33 -5.85 -22.96
C GLU A 508 15.78 -6.28 -22.65
N VAL A 509 15.95 -7.34 -21.86
CA VAL A 509 17.28 -7.91 -21.50
C VAL A 509 18.21 -8.12 -22.71
N PRO A 510 17.76 -8.59 -23.89
CA PRO A 510 18.62 -8.72 -25.06
C PRO A 510 19.21 -7.39 -25.57
N GLU A 511 18.52 -6.27 -25.38
CA GLU A 511 19.03 -4.94 -25.74
C GLU A 511 20.05 -4.42 -24.72
N LEU A 512 19.85 -4.74 -23.43
CA LEU A 512 20.84 -4.45 -22.39
C LEU A 512 22.14 -5.22 -22.60
N VAL A 513 22.05 -6.51 -23.00
CA VAL A 513 23.23 -7.32 -23.34
C VAL A 513 24.01 -6.70 -24.51
N LYS A 514 23.34 -6.06 -25.48
CA LYS A 514 24.02 -5.34 -26.57
C LYS A 514 24.85 -4.16 -26.08
N VAL A 515 24.36 -3.43 -25.07
CA VAL A 515 25.11 -2.35 -24.40
C VAL A 515 26.38 -2.91 -23.74
N PHE A 516 26.28 -4.04 -23.04
CA PHE A 516 27.44 -4.71 -22.43
C PHE A 516 28.41 -5.34 -23.46
N SER A 517 27.92 -5.85 -24.58
CA SER A 517 28.75 -6.49 -25.61
C SER A 517 29.44 -5.52 -26.56
N ALA A 518 28.95 -4.28 -26.69
CA ALA A 518 29.56 -3.26 -27.52
C ALA A 518 30.94 -2.80 -26.99
N GLU A 519 31.23 -3.05 -25.71
CA GLU A 519 32.54 -2.76 -25.09
C GLU A 519 33.42 -3.99 -24.87
N ALA A 520 32.89 -5.21 -24.96
CA ALA A 520 33.70 -6.44 -24.92
C ALA A 520 34.44 -6.70 -26.25
N GLY A 521 34.79 -5.63 -26.98
CA GLY A 521 35.67 -5.65 -28.13
C GLY A 521 37.14 -5.62 -27.73
N ASP A 522 37.56 -6.59 -26.90
CA ASP A 522 38.76 -7.45 -27.01
C ASP A 522 38.78 -8.44 -25.82
#